data_AF-A0A2D0RJV7-F1
#
_entry.id   AF-A0A2D0RJV7-F1
#
_cell.length_a   1.000
_cell.length_b   1.000
_cell.length_c   1.000
_cell.angle_alpha   90.00
_cell.angle_beta   90.00
_cell.angle_gamma   90.00
#
_symmetry.space_group_name_H-M   'P 1'
#
loop_
_entity.id
_entity.type
_entity.pdbx_description
1 polymer ?
#
loop_
_entity_poly.entity_id
_entity_poly.type
_entity_poly.pdbx_seq_one_letter_code
_entity_poly.pdbx_strand_id
1 'polypeptide(L)'
;MDLSDALDDAAQPNPSNLQQAGGPTWPGQPTNPSWPGQPQNPAWPGQPYQPWPGQQPSMPSWPNQPNQPTWPGQPSQPNAPGWPGQVPPTAPQNVTLTVPLDMPLPRGVHDKLLITIKGEPKPDAKKFSINLAKNGDIAFHFNPRFDEYGINVVVRNSLINNMWGTEERTAPSFPFIPGKPFEVKILCTPTVYKVAVNHSHLLEYQHRIHELNQINHLTVFDDVKLASINMETLP
;
A
#
# COMPACT_ATOMS: atom_id res chain seq x y z
N MET A 1 -56.24 -5.35 8.87
CA MET A 1 -56.26 -5.49 7.41
C MET A 1 -54.87 -5.98 7.05
N ASP A 2 -54.75 -7.31 6.98
CA ASP A 2 -53.51 -8.04 6.73
C ASP A 2 -53.12 -7.97 5.26
N LEU A 3 -51.81 -7.93 5.00
CA LEU A 3 -51.18 -7.72 3.70
C LEU A 3 -50.92 -9.02 2.92
N SER A 4 -51.77 -10.04 3.06
CA SER A 4 -51.54 -11.36 2.45
C SER A 4 -52.29 -11.65 1.14
N ASP A 5 -53.03 -10.69 0.56
CA ASP A 5 -53.85 -10.91 -0.65
C ASP A 5 -53.40 -10.07 -1.85
N ALA A 6 -52.13 -10.20 -2.26
CA ALA A 6 -51.72 -9.77 -3.58
C ALA A 6 -50.62 -10.67 -4.15
N LEU A 7 -50.88 -11.18 -5.35
CA LEU A 7 -49.95 -11.84 -6.29
C LEU A 7 -49.94 -13.38 -6.28
N ASP A 8 -51.05 -13.97 -6.70
CA ASP A 8 -51.03 -15.17 -7.55
C ASP A 8 -51.25 -14.70 -9.00
N ASP A 9 -50.26 -14.93 -9.87
CA ASP A 9 -50.39 -15.70 -11.13
C ASP A 9 -49.21 -15.37 -12.09
N ALA A 10 -48.47 -16.41 -12.49
CA ALA A 10 -47.69 -16.59 -13.74
C ALA A 10 -46.43 -17.47 -13.54
N ALA A 11 -46.66 -18.78 -13.61
CA ALA A 11 -45.91 -19.80 -14.35
C ALA A 11 -44.36 -19.75 -14.42
N GLN A 12 -43.74 -20.74 -13.76
CA GLN A 12 -42.38 -21.24 -14.02
C GLN A 12 -42.40 -22.41 -15.03
N PRO A 13 -41.43 -22.55 -15.95
CA PRO A 13 -41.20 -23.80 -16.67
C PRO A 13 -40.26 -24.74 -15.89
N ASN A 14 -40.71 -25.98 -15.72
CA ASN A 14 -40.03 -27.11 -15.08
C ASN A 14 -39.02 -27.78 -16.05
N PRO A 15 -37.85 -28.30 -15.60
CA PRO A 15 -36.85 -28.92 -16.47
C PRO A 15 -37.01 -30.45 -16.49
N SER A 16 -37.23 -31.03 -17.67
CA SER A 16 -37.10 -32.47 -17.91
C SER A 16 -36.88 -32.76 -19.39
N ASN A 17 -35.62 -32.85 -19.82
CA ASN A 17 -35.17 -33.88 -20.78
C ASN A 17 -33.64 -33.83 -20.94
N LEU A 18 -32.96 -34.83 -20.39
CA LEU A 18 -31.58 -35.18 -20.72
C LEU A 18 -31.62 -36.32 -21.74
N GLN A 19 -31.23 -36.06 -23.00
CA GLN A 19 -30.56 -37.09 -23.80
C GLN A 19 -29.68 -36.50 -24.91
N GLN A 20 -28.47 -37.05 -24.98
CA GLN A 20 -27.37 -36.86 -25.93
C GLN A 20 -27.77 -36.68 -27.40
N ALA A 21 -27.07 -35.79 -28.11
CA ALA A 21 -26.59 -36.01 -29.48
C ALA A 21 -25.58 -34.92 -29.89
N GLY A 22 -24.53 -35.32 -30.61
CA GLY A 22 -23.44 -34.46 -31.06
C GLY A 22 -23.87 -33.33 -32.00
N GLY A 23 -23.08 -32.25 -31.98
CA GLY A 23 -23.35 -31.04 -32.74
C GLY A 23 -23.18 -31.22 -34.26
N PRO A 24 -24.03 -30.58 -35.08
CA PRO A 24 -23.81 -30.49 -36.52
C PRO A 24 -22.81 -29.37 -36.88
N THR A 25 -21.82 -29.73 -37.69
CA THR A 25 -20.95 -28.81 -38.43
C THR A 25 -21.74 -28.07 -39.50
N TRP A 26 -21.65 -26.74 -39.53
CA TRP A 26 -22.26 -25.89 -40.56
C TRP A 26 -21.37 -25.76 -41.82
N PRO A 27 -21.92 -25.84 -43.04
CA PRO A 27 -21.17 -25.66 -44.27
C PRO A 27 -21.02 -24.16 -44.61
N GLY A 28 -19.78 -23.68 -44.76
CA GLY A 28 -19.51 -22.33 -45.28
C GLY A 28 -18.33 -21.54 -44.69
N GLN A 29 -17.48 -22.11 -43.83
CA GLN A 29 -16.31 -21.39 -43.32
C GLN A 29 -15.10 -21.51 -44.28
N PRO A 30 -14.39 -20.40 -44.59
CA PRO A 30 -13.14 -20.47 -45.34
C PRO A 30 -12.05 -21.15 -44.52
N THR A 31 -11.26 -22.00 -45.16
CA THR A 31 -10.11 -22.69 -44.56
C THR A 31 -9.07 -21.69 -44.08
N ASN A 32 -8.60 -21.85 -42.83
CA ASN A 32 -7.51 -21.08 -42.25
C ASN A 32 -6.21 -21.31 -43.07
N PRO A 33 -5.49 -20.27 -43.53
CA PRO A 33 -4.25 -20.49 -44.26
C PRO A 33 -3.13 -20.94 -43.32
N SER A 34 -2.49 -22.05 -43.67
CA SER A 34 -1.19 -22.46 -43.15
C SER A 34 -0.10 -21.60 -43.77
N TRP A 35 0.49 -20.70 -42.98
CA TRP A 35 1.57 -19.79 -43.42
C TRP A 35 2.94 -20.49 -43.41
N PRO A 36 3.76 -20.37 -44.48
CA PRO A 36 5.16 -20.74 -44.45
C PRO A 36 6.03 -19.56 -43.96
N GLY A 37 6.98 -19.84 -43.07
CA GLY A 37 8.13 -18.98 -42.77
C GLY A 37 7.84 -17.72 -41.94
N GLN A 38 8.27 -17.71 -40.68
CA GLN A 38 8.41 -16.45 -39.94
C GLN A 38 9.67 -15.69 -40.39
N PRO A 39 9.60 -14.39 -40.70
CA PRO A 39 10.79 -13.56 -40.81
C PRO A 39 11.38 -13.25 -39.43
N GLN A 40 12.71 -13.23 -39.33
CA GLN A 40 13.39 -12.75 -38.13
C GLN A 40 13.11 -11.26 -37.90
N ASN A 41 12.85 -10.91 -36.64
CA ASN A 41 12.56 -9.54 -36.20
C ASN A 41 13.80 -8.62 -36.42
N PRO A 42 13.65 -7.38 -36.92
CA PRO A 42 14.78 -6.46 -37.05
C PRO A 42 15.33 -6.06 -35.67
N ALA A 43 16.65 -6.13 -35.51
CA ALA A 43 17.33 -5.63 -34.33
C ALA A 43 17.36 -4.09 -34.34
N TRP A 44 16.73 -3.47 -33.35
CA TRP A 44 16.87 -2.03 -33.07
C TRP A 44 18.23 -1.76 -32.40
N PRO A 45 18.94 -0.66 -32.74
CA PRO A 45 20.23 -0.36 -32.13
C PRO A 45 20.04 0.05 -30.67
N GLY A 46 20.64 -0.69 -29.73
CA GLY A 46 20.76 -0.29 -28.33
C GLY A 46 20.28 -1.27 -27.26
N GLN A 47 19.89 -2.51 -27.60
CA GLN A 47 19.54 -3.50 -26.57
C GLN A 47 20.75 -4.35 -26.13
N PRO A 48 21.07 -4.44 -24.84
CA PRO A 48 22.12 -5.32 -24.34
C PRO A 48 21.66 -6.79 -24.38
N TYR A 49 22.56 -7.66 -24.85
CA TYR A 49 22.37 -9.11 -24.96
C TYR A 49 22.14 -9.72 -23.57
N GLN A 50 21.08 -10.50 -23.38
CA GLN A 50 20.88 -11.32 -22.18
C GLN A 50 21.32 -12.77 -22.44
N PRO A 51 22.32 -13.31 -21.71
CA PRO A 51 22.66 -14.72 -21.79
C PRO A 51 21.78 -15.59 -20.90
N TRP A 52 21.57 -16.83 -21.34
CA TRP A 52 20.84 -17.91 -20.68
C TRP A 52 21.38 -18.25 -19.27
N PRO A 53 20.55 -18.80 -18.36
CA PRO A 53 20.94 -19.02 -16.98
C PRO A 53 21.90 -20.22 -16.89
N GLY A 54 23.13 -19.98 -16.40
CA GLY A 54 24.05 -21.06 -16.05
C GLY A 54 25.55 -20.80 -16.17
N GLN A 55 26.01 -19.62 -16.61
CA GLN A 55 27.45 -19.35 -16.71
C GLN A 55 27.83 -18.03 -16.03
N GLN A 56 28.62 -18.13 -14.95
CA GLN A 56 29.28 -16.98 -14.31
C GLN A 56 30.63 -16.73 -15.00
N PRO A 57 30.98 -15.50 -15.41
CA PRO A 57 32.30 -15.22 -15.95
C PRO A 57 33.38 -15.31 -14.86
N SER A 58 34.49 -15.96 -15.15
CA SER A 58 35.69 -15.97 -14.32
C SER A 58 36.38 -14.59 -14.31
N MET A 59 36.76 -14.09 -13.13
CA MET A 59 37.54 -12.86 -12.97
C MET A 59 38.96 -13.01 -13.58
N PRO A 60 39.59 -11.92 -14.07
CA PRO A 60 40.95 -11.96 -14.55
C PRO A 60 41.96 -12.08 -13.39
N SER A 61 42.91 -12.99 -13.53
CA SER A 61 44.06 -13.16 -12.63
C SER A 61 45.13 -12.10 -12.91
N TRP A 62 45.46 -11.30 -11.90
CA TRP A 62 46.60 -10.38 -11.94
C TRP A 62 47.94 -11.14 -11.83
N PRO A 63 49.03 -10.68 -12.46
CA PRO A 63 50.31 -11.37 -12.42
C PRO A 63 50.97 -11.29 -11.02
N ASN A 64 51.66 -12.37 -10.65
CA ASN A 64 52.32 -12.61 -9.37
C ASN A 64 53.10 -11.41 -8.80
N GLN A 65 52.85 -11.09 -7.53
CA GLN A 65 53.74 -10.24 -6.74
C GLN A 65 55.04 -10.99 -6.40
N PRO A 66 56.21 -10.32 -6.42
CA PRO A 66 57.45 -10.92 -5.94
C PRO A 66 57.45 -11.04 -4.41
N ASN A 67 57.88 -12.19 -3.89
CA ASN A 67 58.01 -12.45 -2.45
C ASN A 67 58.90 -11.38 -1.77
N GLN A 68 58.39 -10.76 -0.70
CA GLN A 68 59.21 -9.95 0.20
C GLN A 68 59.99 -10.85 1.17
N PRO A 69 61.24 -10.50 1.54
CA PRO A 69 62.00 -11.23 2.53
C PRO A 69 61.45 -10.97 3.94
N THR A 70 61.18 -12.04 4.69
CA THR A 70 60.79 -11.97 6.10
C THR A 70 62.03 -11.75 6.97
N TRP A 71 62.15 -10.58 7.58
CA TRP A 71 63.11 -10.31 8.65
C TRP A 71 62.49 -10.63 10.02
N PRO A 72 63.17 -11.38 10.91
CA PRO A 72 62.63 -11.63 12.24
C PRO A 72 62.89 -10.42 13.16
N GLY A 73 61.82 -9.74 13.58
CA GLY A 73 61.86 -8.83 14.75
C GLY A 73 61.40 -7.38 14.56
N GLN A 74 60.32 -7.08 13.82
CA GLN A 74 59.77 -5.71 13.81
C GLN A 74 58.70 -5.48 14.89
N PRO A 75 58.76 -4.34 15.63
CA PRO A 75 57.74 -3.97 16.63
C PRO A 75 56.41 -3.56 15.99
N SER A 76 55.31 -3.77 16.72
CA SER A 76 53.95 -3.39 16.32
C SER A 76 53.84 -1.90 15.93
N GLN A 77 53.32 -1.63 14.72
CA GLN A 77 52.97 -0.28 14.29
C GLN A 77 51.81 0.31 15.13
N PRO A 78 51.84 1.61 15.48
CA PRO A 78 50.69 2.28 16.09
C PRO A 78 49.55 2.47 15.07
N ASN A 79 48.31 2.33 15.52
CA ASN A 79 47.10 2.59 14.73
C ASN A 79 47.15 3.98 14.06
N ALA A 80 47.01 4.01 12.73
CA ALA A 80 46.83 5.23 11.98
C ALA A 80 45.41 5.82 12.20
N PRO A 81 45.21 7.15 12.20
CA PRO A 81 43.89 7.76 12.36
C PRO A 81 43.00 7.48 11.13
N GLY A 82 41.73 7.18 11.38
CA GLY A 82 40.76 6.79 10.35
C GLY A 82 40.47 7.90 9.33
N TRP A 83 40.59 7.56 8.05
CA TRP A 83 40.00 8.33 6.97
C TRP A 83 38.47 8.23 7.05
N PRO A 84 37.69 9.31 6.79
CA PRO A 84 36.25 9.20 6.64
C PRO A 84 35.96 8.42 5.35
N GLY A 85 35.83 7.10 5.50
CA GLY A 85 35.44 6.19 4.44
C GLY A 85 34.02 6.51 4.00
N GLN A 86 33.86 6.67 2.69
CA GLN A 86 32.61 6.85 1.98
C GLN A 86 31.60 5.80 2.46
N VAL A 87 30.44 6.25 2.95
CA VAL A 87 29.29 5.37 3.15
C VAL A 87 28.95 4.76 1.79
N PRO A 88 28.86 3.41 1.65
CA PRO A 88 28.31 2.83 0.45
C PRO A 88 26.92 3.43 0.20
N PRO A 89 26.54 3.78 -1.04
CA PRO A 89 25.17 4.15 -1.31
C PRO A 89 24.29 2.97 -0.90
N THR A 90 23.49 3.16 0.16
CA THR A 90 22.51 2.19 0.59
C THR A 90 21.63 1.88 -0.62
N ALA A 91 21.62 0.62 -1.06
CA ALA A 91 20.63 0.14 -2.03
C ALA A 91 19.24 0.61 -1.57
N PRO A 92 18.34 1.02 -2.49
CA PRO A 92 17.00 1.45 -2.11
C PRO A 92 16.38 0.36 -1.24
N GLN A 93 16.24 0.66 0.05
CA GLN A 93 15.61 -0.22 1.00
C GLN A 93 14.16 -0.32 0.54
N ASN A 94 13.74 -1.47 0.03
CA ASN A 94 12.32 -1.78 -0.12
C ASN A 94 11.74 -1.87 1.30
N VAL A 95 11.35 -0.72 1.86
CA VAL A 95 10.72 -0.65 3.16
C VAL A 95 9.35 -1.32 3.02
N THR A 96 9.24 -2.54 3.52
CA THR A 96 7.96 -3.25 3.56
C THR A 96 7.11 -2.61 4.66
N LEU A 97 5.96 -2.05 4.29
CA LEU A 97 5.03 -1.46 5.26
C LEU A 97 4.20 -2.57 5.92
N THR A 98 4.49 -2.85 7.18
CA THR A 98 3.76 -3.85 7.99
C THR A 98 2.75 -3.17 8.91
N VAL A 99 1.64 -3.85 9.20
CA VAL A 99 0.63 -3.43 10.18
C VAL A 99 0.71 -4.37 11.39
N PRO A 100 0.82 -3.87 12.65
CA PRO A 100 0.74 -2.47 13.03
C PRO A 100 1.94 -1.64 12.54
N LEU A 101 1.65 -0.43 12.07
CA LEU A 101 2.65 0.54 11.65
C LEU A 101 2.78 1.61 12.73
N ASP A 102 4.03 1.97 13.03
CA ASP A 102 4.37 3.19 13.74
C ASP A 102 5.45 3.95 12.98
N MET A 103 5.08 5.09 12.38
CA MET A 103 5.93 5.88 11.50
C MET A 103 6.14 7.29 12.10
N PRO A 104 7.40 7.72 12.33
CA PRO A 104 7.66 9.06 12.85
C PRO A 104 7.34 10.14 11.81
N LEU A 105 6.87 11.29 12.32
CA LEU A 105 6.67 12.55 11.60
C LEU A 105 7.68 13.55 12.17
N PRO A 106 8.89 13.68 11.60
CA PRO A 106 10.00 14.42 12.23
C PRO A 106 9.72 15.90 12.53
N ARG A 107 8.81 16.52 11.77
CA ARG A 107 8.37 17.91 11.95
C ARG A 107 7.03 18.04 12.68
N GLY A 108 6.48 16.91 13.09
CA GLY A 108 5.07 16.77 13.45
C GLY A 108 4.13 17.15 12.30
N VAL A 109 2.86 17.20 12.63
CA VAL A 109 1.84 17.78 11.76
C VAL A 109 2.04 19.29 11.67
N HIS A 110 1.82 19.85 10.48
CA HIS A 110 1.90 21.29 10.25
C HIS A 110 0.94 21.69 9.12
N ASP A 111 0.67 22.98 9.01
CA ASP A 111 -0.14 23.51 7.92
C ASP A 111 0.41 23.05 6.56
N LYS A 112 -0.52 22.71 5.66
CA LYS A 112 -0.28 22.19 4.30
C LYS A 112 0.37 20.82 4.22
N LEU A 113 0.63 20.13 5.33
CA LEU A 113 1.08 18.73 5.28
C LEU A 113 -0.03 17.85 4.71
N LEU A 114 0.23 17.23 3.56
CA LEU A 114 -0.61 16.22 2.94
C LEU A 114 0.00 14.84 3.17
N ILE A 115 -0.74 13.98 3.86
CA ILE A 115 -0.41 12.57 4.06
C ILE A 115 -1.28 11.75 3.12
N THR A 116 -0.67 11.02 2.18
CA THR A 116 -1.35 10.11 1.26
C THR A 116 -1.04 8.67 1.65
N ILE A 117 -2.07 7.88 1.94
CA ILE A 117 -1.98 6.48 2.38
C ILE A 117 -2.72 5.63 1.37
N LYS A 118 -2.02 4.70 0.73
CA LYS A 118 -2.61 3.68 -0.14
C LYS A 118 -2.58 2.34 0.56
N GLY A 119 -3.70 1.63 0.51
CA GLY A 119 -3.82 0.34 1.16
C GLY A 119 -5.03 -0.44 0.66
N GLU A 120 -5.26 -1.59 1.27
CA GLU A 120 -6.37 -2.48 0.98
C GLU A 120 -6.86 -3.06 2.31
N PRO A 121 -8.14 -2.88 2.69
CA PRO A 121 -8.69 -3.56 3.86
C PRO A 121 -8.66 -5.06 3.58
N LYS A 122 -8.36 -5.88 4.59
CA LYS A 122 -8.38 -7.34 4.43
C LYS A 122 -9.77 -7.81 3.97
N PRO A 123 -9.90 -8.95 3.24
CA PRO A 123 -11.19 -9.43 2.73
C PRO A 123 -12.29 -9.60 3.79
N ASP A 124 -11.91 -9.89 5.03
CA ASP A 124 -12.77 -10.11 6.20
C ASP A 124 -12.71 -8.95 7.21
N ALA A 125 -12.21 -7.78 6.80
CA ALA A 125 -11.95 -6.64 7.67
C ALA A 125 -13.17 -6.24 8.49
N LYS A 126 -12.96 -6.08 9.80
CA LYS A 126 -13.97 -5.54 10.73
C LYS A 126 -13.77 -4.06 10.93
N LYS A 127 -12.52 -3.63 11.03
CA LYS A 127 -12.15 -2.22 11.11
C LYS A 127 -10.67 -2.03 10.78
N PHE A 128 -10.31 -0.80 10.48
CA PHE A 128 -8.91 -0.36 10.57
C PHE A 128 -8.84 1.03 11.16
N SER A 129 -7.68 1.41 11.68
CA SER A 129 -7.47 2.75 12.21
C SER A 129 -6.21 3.38 11.64
N ILE A 130 -6.31 4.67 11.35
CA ILE A 130 -5.21 5.57 11.01
C ILE A 130 -5.20 6.64 12.09
N ASN A 131 -4.08 6.79 12.81
CA ASN A 131 -3.97 7.75 13.91
C ASN A 131 -2.83 8.73 13.69
N LEU A 132 -3.07 9.99 14.06
CA LEU A 132 -2.03 10.98 14.30
C LEU A 132 -1.85 11.13 15.80
N ALA A 133 -0.68 10.77 16.30
CA ALA A 133 -0.41 10.59 17.72
C ALA A 133 0.65 11.57 18.27
N LYS A 134 0.55 11.86 19.57
CA LYS A 134 1.42 12.74 20.36
C LYS A 134 1.65 12.10 21.73
N ASN A 135 2.83 11.59 22.02
CA ASN A 135 3.23 11.13 23.36
C ASN A 135 2.18 10.25 24.09
N GLY A 136 1.59 9.28 23.39
CA GLY A 136 0.55 8.39 23.94
C GLY A 136 -0.89 8.87 23.74
N ASP A 137 -1.10 10.16 23.48
CA ASP A 137 -2.40 10.69 23.02
C ASP A 137 -2.60 10.45 21.52
N ILE A 138 -3.86 10.44 21.09
CA ILE A 138 -4.28 10.40 19.69
C ILE A 138 -5.00 11.71 19.38
N ALA A 139 -4.34 12.59 18.61
CA ALA A 139 -4.90 13.86 18.17
C ALA A 139 -5.99 13.69 17.11
N PHE A 140 -5.87 12.66 16.28
CA PHE A 140 -6.87 12.31 15.29
C PHE A 140 -6.91 10.79 15.10
N HIS A 141 -8.01 10.17 15.51
CA HIS A 141 -8.33 8.78 15.25
C HIS A 141 -9.29 8.71 14.08
N PHE A 142 -8.90 8.10 12.96
CA PHE A 142 -9.76 7.83 11.82
C PHE A 142 -10.03 6.32 11.74
N ASN A 143 -11.28 5.91 11.97
CA ASN A 143 -11.61 4.49 12.16
C ASN A 143 -12.83 4.07 11.34
N PRO A 144 -12.62 3.62 10.10
CA PRO A 144 -13.64 2.89 9.34
C PRO A 144 -13.97 1.56 10.01
N ARG A 145 -15.25 1.33 10.28
CA ARG A 145 -15.84 0.09 10.80
C ARG A 145 -16.79 -0.46 9.73
N PHE A 146 -16.56 -1.69 9.30
CA PHE A 146 -17.31 -2.34 8.22
C PHE A 146 -18.59 -3.04 8.70
N ASP A 147 -18.76 -3.14 10.02
CA ASP A 147 -19.95 -3.71 10.63
C ASP A 147 -20.06 -3.21 12.08
N GLU A 148 -20.80 -2.14 12.29
CA GLU A 148 -21.22 -1.70 13.61
C GLU A 148 -22.75 -1.82 13.68
N TYR A 149 -23.24 -2.98 14.13
CA TYR A 149 -24.66 -3.31 14.16
C TYR A 149 -25.32 -3.33 12.77
N GLY A 150 -24.62 -3.87 11.76
CA GLY A 150 -25.14 -4.01 10.40
C GLY A 150 -25.00 -2.76 9.53
N ILE A 151 -24.37 -1.70 10.04
CA ILE A 151 -24.05 -0.50 9.27
C ILE A 151 -22.54 -0.24 9.19
N ASN A 152 -22.11 0.31 8.06
CA ASN A 152 -20.75 0.80 7.90
C ASN A 152 -20.66 2.23 8.43
N VAL A 153 -19.61 2.54 9.19
CA VAL A 153 -19.43 3.88 9.77
C VAL A 153 -17.96 4.29 9.79
N VAL A 154 -17.70 5.58 9.61
CA VAL A 154 -16.39 6.16 9.89
C VAL A 154 -16.46 6.94 11.20
N VAL A 155 -15.83 6.39 12.23
CA VAL A 155 -15.71 7.04 13.53
C VAL A 155 -14.46 7.91 13.56
N ARG A 156 -14.61 9.14 14.06
CA ARG A 156 -13.48 10.03 14.35
C ARG A 156 -13.52 10.46 15.79
N ASN A 157 -12.36 10.49 16.42
CA ASN A 157 -12.26 10.93 17.80
C ASN A 157 -10.82 11.36 18.14
N SER A 158 -10.62 11.80 19.38
CA SER A 158 -9.30 12.01 19.99
C SER A 158 -9.24 11.22 21.29
N LEU A 159 -8.05 10.70 21.61
CA LEU A 159 -7.72 10.13 22.91
C LEU A 159 -6.78 11.12 23.59
N ILE A 160 -7.20 11.70 24.72
CA ILE A 160 -6.42 12.69 25.47
C ILE A 160 -6.38 12.25 26.92
N ASN A 161 -5.18 12.11 27.50
CA ASN A 161 -4.99 11.60 28.86
C ASN A 161 -5.71 10.26 29.10
N ASN A 162 -5.57 9.33 28.15
CA ASN A 162 -6.22 8.00 28.15
C ASN A 162 -7.76 8.04 28.15
N MET A 163 -8.39 9.17 27.80
CA MET A 163 -9.84 9.29 27.69
C MET A 163 -10.26 9.60 26.26
N TRP A 164 -11.16 8.79 25.72
CA TRP A 164 -11.80 9.07 24.44
C TRP A 164 -12.77 10.24 24.60
N GLY A 165 -12.72 11.19 23.67
CA GLY A 165 -13.68 12.28 23.61
C GLY A 165 -15.03 11.87 23.01
N THR A 166 -15.81 12.87 22.60
CA THR A 166 -17.05 12.63 21.85
C THR A 166 -16.74 12.14 20.43
N GLU A 167 -17.36 11.03 20.02
CA GLU A 167 -17.23 10.51 18.67
C GLU A 167 -17.95 11.39 17.63
N GLU A 168 -17.32 11.58 16.47
CA GLU A 168 -17.95 12.15 15.29
C GLU A 168 -18.14 11.04 14.25
N ARG A 169 -19.39 10.87 13.79
CA ARG A 169 -19.82 9.70 12.99
C ARG A 169 -20.42 10.06 11.64
N THR A 170 -20.91 11.29 11.48
CA THR A 170 -21.51 11.78 10.23
C THR A 170 -20.49 11.80 9.10
N ALA A 171 -20.76 11.11 8.00
CA ALA A 171 -20.01 11.15 6.75
C ALA A 171 -21.02 10.96 5.59
N PRO A 172 -20.77 11.54 4.40
CA PRO A 172 -21.70 11.45 3.27
C PRO A 172 -21.76 10.04 2.66
N SER A 173 -20.75 9.21 2.89
CA SER A 173 -20.65 7.84 2.37
C SER A 173 -19.63 7.02 3.15
N PHE A 174 -19.58 5.71 2.87
CA PHE A 174 -18.52 4.81 3.35
C PHE A 174 -17.74 4.25 2.15
N PRO A 175 -16.57 4.83 1.79
CA PRO A 175 -15.88 4.56 0.54
C PRO A 175 -14.91 3.36 0.58
N PHE A 176 -14.99 2.51 1.61
CA PHE A 176 -14.10 1.36 1.77
C PHE A 176 -14.82 0.05 1.45
N ILE A 177 -14.15 -0.84 0.74
CA ILE A 177 -14.66 -2.16 0.39
C ILE A 177 -13.61 -3.20 0.80
N PRO A 178 -13.95 -4.22 1.60
CA PRO A 178 -13.03 -5.30 1.94
C PRO A 178 -12.39 -5.93 0.70
N GLY A 179 -11.06 -6.12 0.73
CA GLY A 179 -10.28 -6.68 -0.38
C GLY A 179 -10.15 -5.78 -1.61
N LYS A 180 -10.46 -4.47 -1.50
CA LYS A 180 -10.26 -3.50 -2.59
C LYS A 180 -9.31 -2.38 -2.18
N PRO A 181 -8.47 -1.89 -3.11
CA PRO A 181 -7.55 -0.81 -2.81
C PRO A 181 -8.30 0.51 -2.55
N PHE A 182 -7.72 1.34 -1.69
CA PHE A 182 -8.12 2.72 -1.45
C PHE A 182 -6.92 3.66 -1.50
N GLU A 183 -7.20 4.95 -1.68
CA GLU A 183 -6.31 6.06 -1.38
C GLU A 183 -6.99 6.99 -0.36
N VAL A 184 -6.38 7.16 0.82
CA VAL A 184 -6.76 8.15 1.82
C VAL A 184 -5.78 9.31 1.74
N LYS A 185 -6.29 10.53 1.70
CA LYS A 185 -5.53 11.78 1.79
C LYS A 185 -5.97 12.55 3.02
N ILE A 186 -5.03 12.87 3.90
CA ILE A 186 -5.25 13.69 5.09
C ILE A 186 -4.46 14.98 4.89
N LEU A 187 -5.16 16.08 4.61
CA LEU A 187 -4.57 17.41 4.55
C LEU A 187 -4.69 18.08 5.91
N CYS A 188 -3.55 18.46 6.46
CA CYS A 188 -3.48 19.20 7.70
C CYS A 188 -3.57 20.70 7.38
N THR A 189 -4.51 21.38 8.03
CA THR A 189 -4.69 22.83 7.94
C THR A 189 -4.48 23.46 9.32
N PRO A 190 -4.55 24.79 9.50
CA PRO A 190 -4.37 25.39 10.82
C PRO A 190 -5.47 25.01 11.82
N THR A 191 -6.66 24.62 11.35
CA THR A 191 -7.83 24.39 12.22
C THR A 191 -8.41 22.98 12.11
N VAL A 192 -8.34 22.34 10.95
CA VAL A 192 -8.96 21.03 10.70
C VAL A 192 -8.01 20.06 10.00
N TYR A 193 -8.27 18.77 10.14
CA TYR A 193 -7.85 17.75 9.19
C TYR A 193 -8.92 17.61 8.12
N LYS A 194 -8.55 17.72 6.85
CA LYS A 194 -9.45 17.43 5.72
C LYS A 194 -9.12 16.06 5.17
N VAL A 195 -10.13 15.18 5.10
CA VAL A 195 -9.96 13.81 4.61
C VAL A 195 -10.67 13.63 3.28
N ALA A 196 -9.93 13.12 2.30
CA ALA A 196 -10.48 12.64 1.04
C ALA A 196 -10.16 11.15 0.86
N VAL A 197 -11.08 10.42 0.24
CA VAL A 197 -10.90 9.00 -0.11
C VAL A 197 -11.21 8.81 -1.58
N ASN A 198 -10.33 8.13 -2.31
CA ASN A 198 -10.49 7.84 -3.73
C ASN A 198 -10.86 9.10 -4.55
N HIS A 199 -10.12 10.19 -4.33
CA HIS A 199 -10.26 11.50 -5.00
C HIS A 199 -11.52 12.31 -4.63
N SER A 200 -12.38 11.82 -3.73
CA SER A 200 -13.55 12.56 -3.25
C SER A 200 -13.36 13.02 -1.81
N HIS A 201 -13.75 14.26 -1.51
CA HIS A 201 -13.79 14.74 -0.13
C HIS A 201 -14.79 13.92 0.68
N LEU A 202 -14.38 13.49 1.88
CA LEU A 202 -15.20 12.67 2.77
C LEU A 202 -15.66 13.46 3.99
N LEU A 203 -14.72 14.08 4.72
CA LEU A 203 -15.02 14.75 5.98
C LEU A 203 -13.92 15.75 6.38
N GLU A 204 -14.25 16.59 7.34
CA GLU A 204 -13.30 17.39 8.11
C GLU A 204 -13.37 17.00 9.59
N TYR A 205 -12.26 17.16 10.31
CA TYR A 205 -12.19 16.94 11.76
C TYR A 205 -11.47 18.11 12.41
N GLN A 206 -12.13 18.80 13.33
CA GLN A 206 -11.57 19.95 14.04
C GLN A 206 -10.45 19.51 14.99
N HIS A 207 -9.33 20.24 14.99
CA HIS A 207 -8.23 19.98 15.92
C HIS A 207 -8.70 20.09 17.37
N ARG A 208 -8.53 19.01 18.14
CA ARG A 208 -8.72 19.00 19.60
C ARG A 208 -7.40 19.13 20.37
N ILE A 209 -6.29 18.80 19.71
CA ILE A 209 -4.91 19.07 20.16
C ILE A 209 -4.32 20.11 19.22
N HIS A 210 -3.82 21.22 19.76
CA HIS A 210 -3.37 22.37 18.97
C HIS A 210 -1.84 22.47 18.82
N GLU A 211 -1.05 21.73 19.60
CA GLU A 211 0.41 21.65 19.42
C GLU A 211 0.74 20.73 18.24
N LEU A 212 0.38 21.14 17.02
CA LEU A 212 0.45 20.30 15.82
C LEU A 212 1.85 19.71 15.59
N ASN A 213 2.90 20.49 15.86
CA ASN A 213 4.29 20.07 15.75
C ASN A 213 4.69 18.95 16.73
N GLN A 214 3.90 18.71 17.78
CA GLN A 214 4.11 17.60 18.73
C GLN A 214 3.34 16.34 18.33
N ILE A 215 2.43 16.43 17.33
CA ILE A 215 1.75 15.28 16.74
C ILE A 215 2.74 14.63 15.76
N ASN A 216 3.58 13.75 16.30
CA ASN A 216 4.84 13.33 15.70
C ASN A 216 4.86 11.85 15.27
N HIS A 217 3.73 11.16 15.32
CA HIS A 217 3.62 9.78 14.84
C HIS A 217 2.36 9.56 14.00
N LEU A 218 2.51 8.86 12.88
CA LEU A 218 1.44 8.25 12.12
C LEU A 218 1.42 6.76 12.45
N THR A 219 0.31 6.28 13.02
CA THR A 219 0.15 4.86 13.32
C THR A 219 -1.02 4.27 12.55
N VAL A 220 -0.91 2.99 12.17
CA VAL A 220 -1.97 2.26 11.47
C VAL A 220 -2.14 0.90 12.12
N PHE A 221 -3.37 0.51 12.43
CA PHE A 221 -3.70 -0.75 13.09
C PHE A 221 -4.86 -1.51 12.41
N ASP A 222 -5.03 -2.75 12.87
CA ASP A 222 -6.10 -3.70 12.54
C ASP A 222 -6.09 -4.21 11.08
N ASP A 223 -7.25 -4.24 10.41
CA ASP A 223 -7.50 -5.09 9.24
C ASP A 223 -7.19 -4.43 7.91
N VAL A 224 -5.95 -3.96 7.75
CA VAL A 224 -5.50 -3.30 6.52
C VAL A 224 -4.10 -3.73 6.12
N LYS A 225 -3.85 -3.78 4.81
CA LYS A 225 -2.54 -3.90 4.20
C LYS A 225 -2.14 -2.54 3.64
N LEU A 226 -0.89 -2.14 3.83
CA LEU A 226 -0.38 -0.87 3.32
C LEU A 226 0.42 -1.10 2.03
N ALA A 227 0.15 -0.29 1.02
CA ALA A 227 0.87 -0.29 -0.25
C ALA A 227 1.91 0.83 -0.29
N SER A 228 1.52 2.05 0.11
CA SER A 228 2.45 3.17 0.21
C SER A 228 1.96 4.24 1.17
N ILE A 229 2.91 5.01 1.71
CA ILE A 229 2.66 6.24 2.44
C ILE A 229 3.57 7.30 1.83
N ASN A 230 2.98 8.41 1.40
CA ASN A 230 3.68 9.57 0.89
C ASN A 230 3.29 10.81 1.70
N MET A 231 4.25 11.69 1.94
CA MET A 231 4.05 12.93 2.67
C MET A 231 4.65 14.07 1.87
N GLU A 232 3.88 15.14 1.68
CA GLU A 232 4.35 16.34 1.02
C GLU A 232 3.77 17.58 1.70
N THR A 233 4.52 18.68 1.67
CA THR A 233 3.99 20.00 2.06
C THR A 233 3.49 20.68 0.79
N LEU A 234 2.18 20.96 0.73
CA LEU A 234 1.61 21.69 -0.39
C LEU A 234 2.10 23.15 -0.41
N PRO A 235 2.14 23.79 -1.59
CA PRO A 235 2.64 25.17 -1.74
C PRO A 235 1.83 26.22 -0.96
#